data_AF-A0A1Z8AUC1-F1
#
_entry.id   AF-A0A1Z8AUC1-F1
#
_cell.length_a   1.000
_cell.length_b   1.000
_cell.length_c   1.000
_cell.angle_alpha   90.00
_cell.angle_beta   90.00
_cell.angle_gamma   90.00
#
_symmetry.space_group_name_H-M   'P 1'
#
loop_
_entity.id
_entity.type
_entity.pdbx_description
1 polymer ?
#
loop_
_entity_poly.entity_id
_entity_poly.type
_entity_poly.pdbx_seq_one_letter_code
_entity_poly.pdbx_strand_id
1 'polypeptide(L)'
;MISASLTSCNDNNKKPEVDTELFAIEDLAKVIENGFNTYQTDSIKSNFSPVLFSWRLGNDFKKRNTAAQRQGLYSAFNSIYKKTIDSYAEGFELMDLEILLFDIHKKDNVYRLNYYVTDQDESVVNYLIFYVDKDRNGDYQVVNFYNVSTGFTYSDTIKEFIESSDYGNNPSDMMALEIAANKRAVAIYESSIGKHKEAYEKMKTIDYKYLNSSGFAHFKMIFASRVSASLYKEELEWMSAITHNEVSKKYYECISLSLDSENEAASEECVMDFEELLISS
;
A
#
# COMPACT_ATOMS: atom_id res chain seq x y z
N MET A 1 23.87 63.13 8.17
CA MET A 1 25.26 63.12 8.67
C MET A 1 25.27 62.49 10.06
N ILE A 2 26.33 61.75 10.35
CA ILE A 2 26.68 61.05 11.59
C ILE A 2 26.15 59.61 11.72
N SER A 3 27.07 58.72 11.34
CA SER A 3 27.30 57.36 11.81
C SER A 3 27.77 57.33 13.27
N ALA A 4 27.37 56.27 14.00
CA ALA A 4 28.12 55.47 14.99
C ALA A 4 27.11 54.91 16.02
N SER A 5 26.64 53.65 15.89
CA SER A 5 27.29 52.37 16.19
C SER A 5 27.48 52.12 17.69
N LEU A 6 26.89 51.04 18.20
CA LEU A 6 27.58 50.06 19.05
C LEU A 6 26.79 48.73 19.05
N THR A 7 27.51 47.73 18.56
CA THR A 7 27.27 46.30 18.58
C THR A 7 26.83 45.77 19.94
N SER A 8 25.86 44.86 19.91
CA SER A 8 25.80 43.69 20.80
C SER A 8 25.66 42.47 19.90
N CYS A 9 26.80 42.00 19.38
CA CYS A 9 26.94 40.65 18.87
C CYS A 9 26.72 39.70 20.05
N ASN A 10 25.57 39.04 20.06
CA ASN A 10 25.50 37.69 20.57
C ASN A 10 25.10 36.80 19.39
N ASP A 11 26.07 36.58 18.50
CA ASP A 11 26.00 35.62 17.41
C ASP A 11 25.96 34.20 18.01
N ASN A 12 24.78 33.82 18.48
CA ASN A 12 24.32 32.44 18.34
C ASN A 12 23.37 32.37 17.14
N ASN A 13 23.82 32.91 16.01
CA ASN A 13 23.25 32.59 14.71
C ASN A 13 23.65 31.15 14.35
N LYS A 14 23.01 30.16 14.98
CA LYS A 14 22.80 28.89 14.30
C LYS A 14 21.99 29.24 13.05
N LYS A 15 22.64 29.21 11.89
CA LYS A 15 21.92 29.09 10.61
C LYS A 15 20.83 28.04 10.82
N PRO A 16 19.59 28.24 10.34
CA PRO A 16 18.63 27.15 10.33
C PRO A 16 19.32 25.98 9.62
N GLU A 17 19.61 24.92 10.38
CA GLU A 17 20.06 23.66 9.81
C GLU A 17 18.89 23.20 8.96
N VAL A 18 19.00 23.39 7.64
CA VAL A 18 18.08 22.77 6.70
C VAL A 18 18.19 21.29 6.98
N ASP A 19 17.09 20.67 7.39
CA ASP A 19 17.03 19.23 7.58
C ASP A 19 17.15 18.57 6.20
N THR A 20 18.39 18.35 5.78
CA THR A 20 18.74 17.72 4.50
C THR A 20 18.16 16.32 4.39
N GLU A 21 17.84 15.70 5.53
CA GLU A 21 17.19 14.40 5.58
C GLU A 21 15.74 14.52 5.12
N LEU A 22 14.98 15.38 5.80
CA LEU A 22 13.56 15.59 5.50
C LEU A 22 13.38 16.11 4.06
N PHE A 23 14.25 17.00 3.60
CA PHE A 23 14.22 17.49 2.22
C PHE A 23 14.35 16.36 1.18
N ALA A 24 15.28 15.42 1.39
CA ALA A 24 15.46 14.28 0.48
C ALA A 24 14.25 13.33 0.49
N ILE A 25 13.59 13.19 1.64
CA ILE A 25 12.35 12.42 1.78
C ILE A 25 11.18 13.12 1.06
N GLU A 26 11.03 14.43 1.23
CA GLU A 26 10.02 15.24 0.55
C GLU A 26 10.21 15.20 -0.98
N ASP A 27 11.44 15.24 -1.46
CA ASP A 27 11.75 15.12 -2.89
C ASP A 27 11.34 13.74 -3.42
N LEU A 28 11.66 12.66 -2.71
CA LEU A 28 11.18 11.31 -3.09
C LEU A 28 9.65 11.23 -3.04
N ALA A 29 9.01 11.86 -2.06
CA ALA A 29 7.57 11.87 -1.95
C ALA A 29 6.90 12.55 -3.16
N LYS A 30 7.44 13.69 -3.59
CA LYS A 30 7.01 14.37 -4.82
C LYS A 30 7.25 13.54 -6.07
N VAL A 31 8.32 12.75 -6.13
CA VAL A 31 8.56 11.82 -7.26
C VAL A 31 7.45 10.78 -7.34
N ILE A 32 7.02 10.22 -6.20
CA ILE A 32 5.93 9.25 -6.13
C ILE A 32 4.60 9.92 -6.54
N GLU A 33 4.28 11.06 -5.94
CA GLU A 33 3.08 11.84 -6.23
C GLU A 33 2.95 12.17 -7.72
N ASN A 34 3.98 12.83 -8.28
CA ASN A 34 3.98 13.21 -9.70
C ASN A 34 3.95 11.98 -10.61
N GLY A 35 4.62 10.89 -10.25
CA GLY A 35 4.65 9.68 -11.08
C GLY A 35 3.26 9.04 -11.22
N PHE A 36 2.45 9.07 -10.17
CA PHE A 36 1.06 8.60 -10.24
C PHE A 36 0.15 9.62 -10.94
N ASN A 37 0.23 10.91 -10.59
CA ASN A 37 -0.66 11.94 -11.14
C ASN A 37 -0.39 12.27 -12.61
N THR A 38 0.79 11.94 -13.13
CA THR A 38 1.13 12.08 -14.55
C THR A 38 1.17 10.74 -15.29
N TYR A 39 0.90 9.63 -14.59
CA TYR A 39 0.99 8.25 -15.09
C TYR A 39 2.40 7.87 -15.62
N GLN A 40 3.43 8.64 -15.28
CA GLN A 40 4.83 8.38 -15.63
C GLN A 40 5.55 7.62 -14.50
N THR A 41 5.33 6.31 -14.46
CA THR A 41 5.74 5.47 -13.34
C THR A 41 7.23 5.14 -13.27
N ASP A 42 8.03 5.43 -14.30
CA ASP A 42 9.44 5.04 -14.37
C ASP A 42 10.30 5.67 -13.25
N SER A 43 9.93 6.87 -12.81
CA SER A 43 10.57 7.55 -11.68
C SER A 43 10.24 6.87 -10.34
N ILE A 44 9.04 6.32 -10.18
CA ILE A 44 8.66 5.54 -9.00
C ILE A 44 9.43 4.21 -8.98
N LYS A 45 9.41 3.52 -10.13
CA LYS A 45 10.05 2.21 -10.33
C LYS A 45 11.55 2.21 -10.04
N SER A 46 12.24 3.32 -10.29
CA SER A 46 13.68 3.44 -10.09
C SER A 46 14.08 3.64 -8.63
N ASN A 47 13.14 4.00 -7.76
CA ASN A 47 13.39 4.30 -6.35
C ASN A 47 13.14 3.12 -5.40
N PHE A 48 12.99 1.90 -5.92
CA PHE A 48 12.81 0.70 -5.08
C PHE A 48 14.13 -0.02 -4.80
N SER A 49 14.38 -0.31 -3.53
CA SER A 49 15.54 -1.10 -3.11
C SER A 49 15.15 -2.53 -2.75
N PRO A 50 15.35 -3.52 -3.66
CA PRO A 50 15.05 -4.92 -3.37
C PRO A 50 15.91 -5.49 -2.23
N VAL A 51 17.12 -4.94 -2.05
CA VAL A 51 18.05 -5.33 -0.98
C VAL A 51 17.51 -4.89 0.37
N LEU A 52 17.15 -3.61 0.52
CA LEU A 52 16.60 -3.10 1.78
C LEU A 52 15.22 -3.71 2.09
N PHE A 53 14.38 -3.87 1.07
CA PHE A 53 13.11 -4.58 1.16
C PHE A 53 13.30 -6.01 1.71
N SER A 54 14.29 -6.76 1.21
CA SER A 54 14.50 -8.15 1.63
C SER A 54 14.78 -8.32 3.13
N TRP A 55 15.32 -7.29 3.78
CA TRP A 55 15.54 -7.30 5.22
C TRP A 55 14.23 -7.23 6.01
N ARG A 56 13.15 -6.72 5.41
CA ARG A 56 11.80 -6.63 6.00
C ARG A 56 10.99 -7.92 5.85
N LEU A 57 11.42 -8.84 4.99
CA LEU A 57 10.83 -10.19 4.90
C LEU A 57 11.12 -11.06 6.13
N GLY A 58 11.96 -10.57 7.06
CA GLY A 58 12.28 -11.22 8.32
C GLY A 58 13.55 -12.06 8.28
N ASN A 59 13.96 -12.54 9.45
CA ASN A 59 15.21 -13.29 9.62
C ASN A 59 15.20 -14.64 8.89
N ASP A 60 14.03 -15.25 8.73
CA ASP A 60 13.87 -16.53 8.05
C ASP A 60 14.26 -16.45 6.58
N PHE A 61 13.91 -15.36 5.89
CA PHE A 61 14.30 -15.14 4.50
C PHE A 61 15.82 -15.19 4.32
N LYS A 62 16.57 -14.51 5.22
CA LYS A 62 18.03 -14.45 5.17
C LYS A 62 18.66 -15.81 5.45
N LYS A 63 18.10 -16.58 6.38
CA LYS A 63 18.62 -17.88 6.83
C LYS A 63 18.35 -18.99 5.82
N ARG A 64 17.18 -19.00 5.19
CA ARG A 64 16.75 -20.06 4.25
C ARG A 64 17.38 -19.94 2.87
N ASN A 65 17.78 -18.73 2.47
CA ASN A 65 18.28 -18.47 1.12
C ASN A 65 19.79 -18.16 1.13
N THR A 66 20.55 -18.84 0.27
CA THR A 66 21.95 -18.51 -0.01
C THR A 66 22.10 -17.12 -0.65
N ALA A 67 23.31 -16.56 -0.67
CA ALA A 67 23.57 -15.28 -1.33
C ALA A 67 23.17 -15.29 -2.82
N ALA A 68 23.42 -16.38 -3.53
CA ALA A 68 23.04 -16.54 -4.94
C ALA A 68 21.52 -16.60 -5.13
N GLN A 69 20.80 -17.35 -4.29
CA GLN A 69 19.33 -17.40 -4.33
C GLN A 69 18.71 -16.03 -4.05
N ARG A 70 19.23 -15.30 -3.05
CA ARG A 70 18.78 -13.94 -2.74
C ARG A 70 18.95 -13.01 -3.92
N GLN A 71 20.05 -13.10 -4.67
CA GLN A 71 20.26 -12.28 -5.86
C GLN A 71 19.19 -12.52 -6.94
N GLY A 72 18.81 -13.78 -7.18
CA GLY A 72 17.71 -14.11 -8.08
C GLY A 72 16.37 -13.56 -7.60
N LEU A 73 16.10 -13.68 -6.30
CA LEU A 73 14.89 -13.16 -5.66
C LEU A 73 14.82 -11.62 -5.71
N TYR A 74 15.93 -10.90 -5.58
CA TYR A 74 15.94 -9.44 -5.73
C TYR A 74 15.46 -8.98 -7.09
N SER A 75 15.84 -9.68 -8.17
CA SER A 75 15.34 -9.40 -9.51
C SER A 75 13.83 -9.69 -9.63
N ALA A 76 13.34 -10.75 -9.00
CA ALA A 76 11.91 -11.04 -8.93
C ALA A 76 11.15 -9.95 -8.15
N PHE A 77 11.65 -9.54 -6.99
CA PHE A 77 11.06 -8.46 -6.19
C PHE A 77 11.02 -7.15 -6.96
N ASN A 78 12.07 -6.80 -7.69
CA ASN A 78 12.04 -5.60 -8.51
C ASN A 78 11.02 -5.71 -9.65
N SER A 79 10.92 -6.89 -10.28
CA SER A 79 10.01 -7.10 -11.41
C SER A 79 8.54 -7.08 -10.97
N ILE A 80 8.21 -7.69 -9.83
CA ILE A 80 6.85 -7.67 -9.27
C ILE A 80 6.51 -6.24 -8.84
N TYR A 81 7.43 -5.54 -8.17
CA TYR A 81 7.23 -4.14 -7.74
C TYR A 81 6.86 -3.26 -8.94
N LYS A 82 7.64 -3.33 -10.02
CA LYS A 82 7.39 -2.55 -11.24
C LYS A 82 6.03 -2.83 -11.84
N LYS A 83 5.66 -4.12 -11.97
CA LYS A 83 4.34 -4.51 -12.47
C LYS A 83 3.21 -4.01 -11.57
N THR A 84 3.40 -4.07 -10.25
CA THR A 84 2.41 -3.56 -9.31
C THR A 84 2.24 -2.06 -9.48
N ILE A 85 3.32 -1.27 -9.51
CA ILE A 85 3.24 0.18 -9.73
C ILE A 85 2.55 0.51 -11.05
N ASP A 86 2.86 -0.21 -12.14
CA ASP A 86 2.17 -0.04 -13.42
C ASP A 86 0.67 -0.31 -13.31
N SER A 87 0.27 -1.40 -12.67
CA SER A 87 -1.15 -1.71 -12.47
C SER A 87 -1.89 -0.68 -11.61
N TYR A 88 -1.22 -0.08 -10.61
CA TYR A 88 -1.81 1.03 -9.84
C TYR A 88 -1.99 2.27 -10.71
N ALA A 89 -0.99 2.64 -11.51
CA ALA A 89 -1.08 3.82 -12.39
C ALA A 89 -2.13 3.65 -13.49
N GLU A 90 -2.21 2.47 -14.12
CA GLU A 90 -3.29 2.14 -15.07
C GLU A 90 -4.67 2.27 -14.39
N GLY A 91 -4.80 1.79 -13.15
CA GLY A 91 -6.03 1.92 -12.37
C GLY A 91 -6.37 3.38 -12.06
N PHE A 92 -5.38 4.20 -11.73
CA PHE A 92 -5.56 5.62 -11.43
C PHE A 92 -5.95 6.40 -12.69
N GLU A 93 -5.31 6.12 -13.83
CA GLU A 93 -5.68 6.71 -15.12
C GLU A 93 -7.11 6.36 -15.52
N LEU A 94 -7.49 5.08 -15.39
CA LEU A 94 -8.83 4.61 -15.76
C LEU A 94 -9.95 5.21 -14.90
N MET A 95 -9.66 5.53 -13.64
CA MET A 95 -10.61 6.06 -12.67
C MET A 95 -10.46 7.57 -12.45
N ASP A 96 -9.54 8.22 -13.17
CA ASP A 96 -9.14 9.62 -12.99
C ASP A 96 -8.88 9.97 -11.52
N LEU A 97 -8.03 9.15 -10.88
CA LEU A 97 -7.61 9.33 -9.50
C LEU A 97 -6.28 10.07 -9.42
N GLU A 98 -6.16 10.89 -8.38
CA GLU A 98 -4.92 11.56 -8.00
C GLU A 98 -4.48 11.09 -6.61
N ILE A 99 -3.20 11.30 -6.31
CA ILE A 99 -2.68 11.17 -4.96
C ILE A 99 -2.10 12.48 -4.47
N LEU A 100 -2.23 12.70 -3.16
CA LEU A 100 -1.73 13.89 -2.48
C LEU A 100 -1.05 13.48 -1.18
N LEU A 101 0.23 13.84 -1.03
CA LEU A 101 0.96 13.68 0.20
C LEU A 101 0.34 14.56 1.30
N PHE A 102 -0.01 13.95 2.43
CA PHE A 102 -0.54 14.70 3.58
C PHE A 102 0.31 14.58 4.85
N ASP A 103 1.13 13.53 4.95
CA ASP A 103 1.98 13.33 6.11
C ASP A 103 3.28 12.57 5.79
N ILE A 104 4.34 12.97 6.47
CA ILE A 104 5.64 12.28 6.50
C ILE A 104 5.94 11.97 7.97
N HIS A 105 5.80 10.69 8.32
CA HIS A 105 6.07 10.22 9.67
C HIS A 105 7.39 9.47 9.73
N LYS A 106 8.25 9.75 10.70
CA LYS A 106 9.48 8.99 10.95
C LYS A 106 9.33 8.12 12.19
N LYS A 107 9.55 6.81 12.02
CA LYS A 107 9.65 5.84 13.11
C LYS A 107 10.95 5.07 13.01
N ASP A 108 11.76 5.15 14.05
CA ASP A 108 13.14 4.66 14.06
C ASP A 108 13.94 5.24 12.87
N ASN A 109 14.39 4.38 11.96
CA ASN A 109 15.14 4.77 10.75
C ASN A 109 14.30 4.72 9.46
N VAL A 110 12.99 4.51 9.58
CA VAL A 110 12.10 4.34 8.43
C VAL A 110 11.13 5.50 8.39
N TYR A 111 11.00 6.10 7.21
CA TYR A 111 9.98 7.10 6.92
C TYR A 111 8.74 6.41 6.35
N ARG A 112 7.58 6.86 6.77
CA ARG A 112 6.29 6.54 6.18
C ARG A 112 5.79 7.79 5.45
N LEU A 113 5.50 7.63 4.17
CA LEU A 113 4.87 8.63 3.32
C LEU A 113 3.40 8.25 3.18
N ASN A 114 2.53 9.12 3.64
CA ASN A 114 1.09 8.89 3.67
C ASN A 114 0.41 9.78 2.62
N TYR A 115 -0.33 9.15 1.71
CA TYR A 115 -1.03 9.82 0.63
C TYR A 115 -2.53 9.59 0.72
N TYR A 116 -3.30 10.64 0.49
CA TYR A 116 -4.69 10.51 0.09
C TYR A 116 -4.73 10.03 -1.35
N VAL A 117 -5.72 9.21 -1.68
CA VAL A 117 -6.14 8.93 -3.06
C VAL A 117 -7.49 9.61 -3.24
N THR A 118 -7.57 10.54 -4.18
CA THR A 118 -8.76 11.36 -4.43
C THR A 118 -9.33 11.11 -5.81
N ASP A 119 -10.64 11.26 -5.95
CA ASP A 119 -11.31 11.30 -7.25
C ASP A 119 -11.45 12.74 -7.79
N GLN A 120 -12.15 12.88 -8.92
CA GLN A 120 -12.41 14.17 -9.59
C GLN A 120 -13.15 15.19 -8.72
N ASP A 121 -13.90 14.73 -7.71
CA ASP A 121 -14.64 15.58 -6.79
C ASP A 121 -13.79 15.95 -5.54
N GLU A 122 -12.48 15.70 -5.60
CA GLU A 122 -11.51 15.86 -4.49
C GLU A 122 -11.89 15.01 -3.25
N SER A 123 -12.75 14.00 -3.42
CA SER A 123 -13.17 13.13 -2.34
C SER A 123 -12.12 12.05 -2.09
N VAL A 124 -11.74 11.86 -0.83
CA VAL A 124 -10.79 10.80 -0.45
C VAL A 124 -11.47 9.45 -0.61
N VAL A 125 -11.04 8.68 -1.60
CA VAL A 125 -11.56 7.32 -1.89
C VAL A 125 -10.70 6.23 -1.28
N ASN A 126 -9.43 6.53 -0.96
CA ASN A 126 -8.50 5.57 -0.38
C ASN A 126 -7.23 6.25 0.16
N TYR A 127 -6.31 5.43 0.67
CA TYR A 127 -5.01 5.85 1.19
C TYR A 127 -3.91 4.94 0.65
N LEU A 128 -2.80 5.54 0.27
CA LEU A 128 -1.61 4.84 -0.21
C LEU A 128 -0.44 5.17 0.73
N ILE A 129 0.26 4.13 1.18
CA ILE A 129 1.32 4.27 2.18
C ILE A 129 2.61 3.68 1.64
N PHE A 130 3.66 4.49 1.59
CA PHE A 130 5.00 4.05 1.23
C PHE A 130 5.93 4.08 2.43
N TYR A 131 6.73 3.03 2.58
CA TYR A 131 7.83 2.98 3.53
C TYR A 131 9.14 3.26 2.79
N VAL A 132 9.94 4.13 3.36
CA VAL A 132 11.19 4.64 2.80
C VAL A 132 12.31 4.48 3.83
N ASP A 133 13.47 4.06 3.36
CA ASP A 133 14.65 3.83 4.19
C ASP A 133 15.91 4.23 3.44
N LYS A 134 16.96 4.51 4.21
CA LYS A 134 18.24 4.98 3.70
C LYS A 134 19.10 3.80 3.28
N ASP A 135 19.62 3.85 2.07
CA ASP A 135 20.57 2.86 1.58
C ASP A 135 21.98 3.11 2.12
N ARG A 136 22.94 2.29 1.68
CA ARG A 136 24.35 2.41 2.11
C ARG A 136 25.07 3.61 1.51
N ASN A 137 24.59 4.15 0.39
CA ASN A 137 25.13 5.33 -0.27
C ASN A 137 24.56 6.62 0.32
N GLY A 138 23.51 6.51 1.13
CA GLY A 138 22.82 7.62 1.77
C GLY A 138 21.58 8.08 1.01
N ASP A 139 21.17 7.36 -0.03
CA ASP A 139 19.99 7.66 -0.82
C ASP A 139 18.75 7.03 -0.20
N TYR A 140 17.64 7.78 -0.20
CA TYR A 140 16.36 7.27 0.28
C TYR A 140 15.66 6.47 -0.81
N GLN A 141 15.16 5.30 -0.42
CA GLN A 141 14.55 4.34 -1.35
C GLN A 141 13.26 3.80 -0.75
N VAL A 142 12.28 3.53 -1.61
CA VAL A 142 11.09 2.75 -1.29
C VAL A 142 11.50 1.33 -0.96
N VAL A 143 10.91 0.82 0.12
CA VAL A 143 11.27 -0.47 0.70
C VAL A 143 10.08 -1.28 1.16
N ASN A 144 8.87 -0.72 1.14
CA ASN A 144 7.61 -1.42 1.21
C ASN A 144 6.51 -0.42 0.83
N PHE A 145 5.31 -0.88 0.49
CA PHE A 145 4.16 -0.02 0.33
C PHE A 145 2.87 -0.84 0.41
N TYR A 146 1.74 -0.18 0.60
CA TYR A 146 0.43 -0.80 0.53
C TYR A 146 -0.67 0.22 0.33
N ASN A 147 -1.79 -0.25 -0.20
CA ASN A 147 -3.04 0.48 -0.23
C ASN A 147 -3.88 0.05 0.99
N VAL A 148 -4.40 1.01 1.74
CA VAL A 148 -5.08 0.73 3.00
C VAL A 148 -6.32 -0.14 2.81
N SER A 149 -7.07 0.01 1.72
CA SER A 149 -8.27 -0.80 1.45
C SER A 149 -7.99 -2.24 1.05
N THR A 150 -6.77 -2.56 0.61
CA THR A 150 -6.38 -3.95 0.34
C THR A 150 -5.96 -4.66 1.62
N GLY A 151 -5.34 -3.93 2.56
CA GLY A 151 -4.86 -4.47 3.83
C GLY A 151 -3.65 -5.40 3.73
N PHE A 152 -3.06 -5.56 2.55
CA PHE A 152 -1.87 -6.39 2.34
C PHE A 152 -0.72 -5.54 1.85
N THR A 153 0.41 -5.68 2.52
CA THR A 153 1.63 -4.99 2.10
C THR A 153 2.30 -5.68 0.94
N TYR A 154 3.15 -4.95 0.23
CA TYR A 154 3.99 -5.52 -0.81
C TYR A 154 4.85 -6.67 -0.25
N SER A 155 5.30 -6.58 1.01
CA SER A 155 5.95 -7.71 1.70
C SER A 155 5.05 -8.94 1.85
N ASP A 156 3.75 -8.78 2.11
CA ASP A 156 2.82 -9.90 2.25
C ASP A 156 2.61 -10.60 0.91
N THR A 157 2.38 -9.83 -0.16
CA THR A 157 2.32 -10.36 -1.53
C THR A 157 3.60 -11.11 -1.93
N ILE A 158 4.76 -10.63 -1.50
CA ILE A 158 6.03 -11.30 -1.81
C ILE A 158 6.25 -12.55 -0.95
N LYS A 159 5.82 -12.57 0.31
CA LYS A 159 5.86 -13.80 1.12
C LYS A 159 4.96 -14.86 0.50
N GLU A 160 3.74 -14.48 0.10
CA GLU A 160 2.82 -15.35 -0.64
C GLU A 160 3.46 -15.85 -1.94
N PHE A 161 4.16 -14.98 -2.69
CA PHE A 161 4.89 -15.38 -3.89
C PHE A 161 6.02 -16.38 -3.57
N ILE A 162 6.83 -16.14 -2.54
CA ILE A 162 7.93 -17.04 -2.16
C ILE A 162 7.37 -18.39 -1.72
N GLU A 163 6.34 -18.38 -0.87
CA GLU A 163 5.63 -19.58 -0.45
C GLU A 163 5.07 -20.30 -1.68
N SER A 164 4.37 -19.59 -2.59
CA SER A 164 3.87 -20.09 -3.88
C SER A 164 4.98 -20.73 -4.74
N SER A 165 6.18 -20.16 -4.73
CA SER A 165 7.32 -20.63 -5.51
C SER A 165 7.97 -21.89 -4.93
N ASP A 166 7.88 -22.11 -3.61
CA ASP A 166 8.20 -23.41 -3.01
C ASP A 166 7.19 -24.48 -3.46
N TYR A 167 5.94 -24.11 -3.79
CA TYR A 167 4.97 -24.99 -4.48
C TYR A 167 5.27 -25.19 -5.97
N GLY A 168 6.26 -24.49 -6.56
CA GLY A 168 6.75 -24.77 -7.92
C GLY A 168 7.30 -26.19 -8.11
N ASN A 169 7.48 -26.92 -7.00
CA ASN A 169 7.79 -28.35 -7.00
C ASN A 169 6.55 -29.27 -7.07
N ASN A 170 5.32 -28.73 -6.97
CA ASN A 170 4.07 -29.47 -7.06
C ASN A 170 3.15 -28.90 -8.17
N PRO A 171 3.15 -29.50 -9.38
CA PRO A 171 2.33 -29.05 -10.51
C PRO A 171 0.83 -28.90 -10.21
N SER A 172 0.29 -29.68 -9.26
CA SER A 172 -1.11 -29.60 -8.86
C SER A 172 -1.45 -28.27 -8.18
N ASP A 173 -0.55 -27.75 -7.35
CA ASP A 173 -0.76 -26.48 -6.65
C ASP A 173 -0.69 -25.30 -7.62
N MET A 174 0.24 -25.35 -8.59
CA MET A 174 0.31 -24.34 -9.67
C MET A 174 -0.99 -24.31 -10.49
N MET A 175 -1.49 -25.48 -10.90
CA MET A 175 -2.76 -25.57 -11.64
C MET A 175 -3.93 -25.02 -10.81
N ALA A 176 -3.97 -25.32 -9.50
CA ALA A 176 -5.00 -24.81 -8.61
C ALA A 176 -4.96 -23.28 -8.47
N LEU A 177 -3.76 -22.69 -8.39
CA LEU A 177 -3.57 -21.23 -8.38
C LEU A 177 -3.99 -20.60 -9.71
N GLU A 178 -3.67 -21.23 -10.85
CA GLU A 178 -4.09 -20.75 -12.18
C GLU A 178 -5.61 -20.78 -12.32
N ILE A 179 -6.27 -21.84 -11.84
CA ILE A 179 -7.73 -21.93 -11.80
C ILE A 179 -8.31 -20.82 -10.91
N ALA A 180 -7.71 -20.55 -9.75
CA ALA A 180 -8.13 -19.44 -8.89
C ALA A 180 -7.99 -18.09 -9.60
N ALA A 181 -6.84 -17.83 -10.23
CA ALA A 181 -6.59 -16.60 -10.99
C ALA A 181 -7.57 -16.41 -12.16
N ASN A 182 -7.92 -17.49 -12.86
CA ASN A 182 -8.93 -17.47 -13.91
C ASN A 182 -10.31 -17.13 -13.36
N LYS A 183 -10.72 -17.76 -12.24
CA LYS A 183 -12.00 -17.43 -11.56
C LYS A 183 -12.07 -15.96 -11.18
N ARG A 184 -10.98 -15.38 -10.64
CA ARG A 184 -10.89 -13.95 -10.36
C ARG A 184 -11.05 -13.11 -11.62
N ALA A 185 -10.35 -13.45 -12.71
CA ALA A 185 -10.45 -12.71 -13.97
C ALA A 185 -11.88 -12.74 -14.54
N VAL A 186 -12.56 -13.88 -14.46
CA VAL A 186 -13.98 -14.00 -14.85
C VAL A 186 -14.86 -13.16 -13.94
N ALA A 187 -14.63 -13.17 -12.62
CA ALA A 187 -15.39 -12.36 -11.68
C ALA A 187 -15.24 -10.84 -11.95
N ILE A 188 -14.02 -10.38 -12.26
CA ILE A 188 -13.76 -9.00 -12.66
C ILE A 188 -14.59 -8.64 -13.90
N TYR A 189 -14.59 -9.50 -14.92
CA TYR A 189 -15.39 -9.30 -16.13
C TYR A 189 -16.90 -9.32 -15.85
N GLU A 190 -17.40 -10.26 -15.04
CA GLU A 190 -18.81 -10.32 -14.65
C GLU A 190 -19.23 -9.03 -13.93
N SER A 191 -18.41 -8.54 -13.00
CA SER A 191 -18.68 -7.29 -12.29
C SER A 191 -18.65 -6.07 -13.21
N SER A 192 -17.77 -6.03 -14.22
CA SER A 192 -17.69 -4.87 -15.14
C SER A 192 -18.91 -4.74 -16.05
N ILE A 193 -19.65 -5.82 -16.27
CA ILE A 193 -20.93 -5.81 -17.02
C ILE A 193 -22.17 -5.78 -16.10
N GLY A 194 -21.99 -5.41 -14.83
CA GLY A 194 -23.08 -5.23 -13.86
C GLY A 194 -23.57 -6.51 -13.17
N LYS A 195 -22.93 -7.67 -13.42
CA LYS A 195 -23.28 -8.96 -12.79
C LYS A 195 -22.53 -9.15 -11.47
N HIS A 196 -22.75 -8.23 -10.53
CA HIS A 196 -22.00 -8.16 -9.28
C HIS A 196 -22.22 -9.39 -8.37
N LYS A 197 -23.44 -9.91 -8.33
CA LYS A 197 -23.76 -11.10 -7.52
C LYS A 197 -23.07 -12.34 -8.07
N GLU A 198 -23.07 -12.51 -9.39
CA GLU A 198 -22.37 -13.61 -10.07
C GLU A 198 -20.86 -13.52 -9.84
N ALA A 199 -20.28 -12.32 -9.94
CA ALA A 199 -18.87 -12.08 -9.65
C ALA A 199 -18.50 -12.46 -8.20
N TYR A 200 -19.33 -12.04 -7.23
CA TYR A 200 -19.13 -12.41 -5.82
C TYR A 200 -19.22 -13.93 -5.59
N GLU A 201 -20.24 -14.59 -6.14
CA GLU A 201 -20.38 -16.04 -6.03
C GLU A 201 -19.25 -16.79 -6.75
N LYS A 202 -18.70 -16.24 -7.85
CA LYS A 202 -17.52 -16.80 -8.52
C LYS A 202 -16.32 -16.85 -7.58
N MET A 203 -16.05 -15.76 -6.86
CA MET A 203 -14.96 -15.68 -5.90
C MET A 203 -15.10 -16.72 -4.78
N LYS A 204 -16.32 -16.99 -4.30
CA LYS A 204 -16.59 -18.02 -3.29
C LYS A 204 -16.25 -19.44 -3.73
N THR A 205 -16.11 -19.69 -5.04
CA THR A 205 -15.69 -21.01 -5.54
C THR A 205 -14.17 -21.22 -5.53
N ILE A 206 -13.39 -20.18 -5.19
CA ILE A 206 -11.94 -20.30 -5.04
C ILE A 206 -11.65 -21.03 -3.72
N ASP A 207 -10.66 -21.92 -3.74
CA ASP A 207 -10.24 -22.64 -2.54
C ASP A 207 -9.80 -21.65 -1.45
N TYR A 208 -10.19 -21.92 -0.21
CA TYR A 208 -9.95 -21.04 0.94
C TYR A 208 -8.46 -20.68 1.11
N LYS A 209 -7.54 -21.60 0.78
CA LYS A 209 -6.09 -21.34 0.80
C LYS A 209 -5.70 -20.14 -0.08
N TYR A 210 -6.30 -20.01 -1.26
CA TYR A 210 -6.01 -18.92 -2.19
C TYR A 210 -6.89 -17.71 -1.93
N LEU A 211 -8.15 -17.93 -1.53
CA LEU A 211 -9.11 -16.85 -1.30
C LEU A 211 -8.62 -15.85 -0.24
N ASN A 212 -7.90 -16.33 0.78
CA ASN A 212 -7.35 -15.51 1.86
C ASN A 212 -6.09 -14.71 1.48
N SER A 213 -5.51 -14.95 0.31
CA SER A 213 -4.28 -14.27 -0.11
C SER A 213 -4.55 -12.91 -0.74
N SER A 214 -3.53 -12.05 -0.72
CA SER A 214 -3.59 -10.66 -1.18
C SER A 214 -4.15 -10.51 -2.60
N GLY A 215 -3.88 -11.48 -3.48
CA GLY A 215 -4.34 -11.47 -4.86
C GLY A 215 -5.85 -11.73 -5.08
N PHE A 216 -6.60 -12.12 -4.05
CA PHE A 216 -8.01 -12.55 -4.17
C PHE A 216 -8.95 -11.92 -3.14
N ALA A 217 -8.51 -11.83 -1.88
CA ALA A 217 -9.34 -11.40 -0.75
C ALA A 217 -10.05 -10.05 -0.99
N HIS A 218 -9.28 -9.06 -1.43
CA HIS A 218 -9.78 -7.70 -1.68
C HIS A 218 -10.85 -7.65 -2.78
N PHE A 219 -10.75 -8.47 -3.84
CA PHE A 219 -11.76 -8.50 -4.90
C PHE A 219 -13.10 -9.04 -4.40
N LYS A 220 -13.09 -10.05 -3.53
CA LYS A 220 -14.32 -10.58 -2.92
C LYS A 220 -15.03 -9.49 -2.11
N MET A 221 -14.27 -8.73 -1.32
CA MET A 221 -14.78 -7.58 -0.56
C MET A 221 -15.37 -6.50 -1.49
N ILE A 222 -14.66 -6.11 -2.56
CA ILE A 222 -15.18 -5.11 -3.52
C ILE A 222 -16.47 -5.60 -4.18
N PHE A 223 -16.56 -6.87 -4.59
CA PHE A 223 -17.79 -7.35 -5.23
C PHE A 223 -18.95 -7.38 -4.25
N ALA A 224 -18.71 -7.71 -2.97
CA ALA A 224 -19.74 -7.64 -1.93
C ALA A 224 -20.31 -6.24 -1.75
N SER A 225 -19.50 -5.18 -1.83
CA SER A 225 -19.96 -3.79 -1.72
C SER A 225 -20.97 -3.39 -2.80
N ARG A 226 -20.95 -4.07 -3.95
CA ARG A 226 -21.90 -3.87 -5.05
C ARG A 226 -23.15 -4.76 -4.99
N VAL A 227 -23.23 -5.66 -4.02
CA VAL A 227 -24.35 -6.60 -3.86
C VAL A 227 -25.30 -6.13 -2.74
N SER A 228 -24.79 -5.91 -1.52
CA SER A 228 -25.58 -5.36 -0.41
C SER A 228 -24.69 -4.85 0.72
N ALA A 229 -25.19 -3.90 1.51
CA ALA A 229 -24.47 -3.38 2.68
C ALA A 229 -24.19 -4.47 3.74
N SER A 230 -25.15 -5.37 4.00
CA SER A 230 -24.98 -6.49 4.94
C SER A 230 -23.83 -7.40 4.51
N LEU A 231 -23.79 -7.77 3.23
CA LEU A 231 -22.73 -8.64 2.72
C LEU A 231 -21.37 -7.94 2.73
N TYR A 232 -21.35 -6.63 2.45
CA TYR A 232 -20.12 -5.86 2.51
C TYR A 232 -19.53 -5.84 3.92
N LYS A 233 -20.36 -5.66 4.96
CA LYS A 233 -19.91 -5.73 6.36
C LYS A 233 -19.31 -7.09 6.72
N GLU A 234 -19.95 -8.19 6.32
CA GLU A 234 -19.41 -9.53 6.54
C GLU A 234 -18.02 -9.69 5.92
N GLU A 235 -17.81 -9.15 4.71
CA GLU A 235 -16.49 -9.19 4.07
C GLU A 235 -15.48 -8.22 4.70
N LEU A 236 -15.90 -7.06 5.22
CA LEU A 236 -15.03 -6.14 5.96
C LEU A 236 -14.53 -6.77 7.27
N GLU A 237 -15.42 -7.45 8.01
CA GLU A 237 -15.06 -8.22 9.20
C GLU A 237 -14.06 -9.34 8.87
N TRP A 238 -14.31 -10.06 7.78
CA TRP A 238 -13.40 -11.10 7.31
C TRP A 238 -12.04 -10.53 6.87
N MET A 239 -12.01 -9.41 6.15
CA MET A 239 -10.78 -8.70 5.77
C MET A 239 -9.99 -8.26 7.00
N SER A 240 -10.68 -7.75 8.02
CA SER A 240 -10.08 -7.39 9.32
C SER A 240 -9.44 -8.59 10.02
N ALA A 241 -10.05 -9.78 9.92
CA ALA A 241 -9.53 -11.01 10.52
C ALA A 241 -8.28 -11.56 9.84
N ILE A 242 -8.09 -11.32 8.53
CA ILE A 242 -6.96 -11.86 7.77
C ILE A 242 -5.82 -10.86 7.55
N THR A 243 -6.07 -9.55 7.66
CA THR A 243 -5.00 -8.55 7.60
C THR A 243 -4.21 -8.49 8.91
N HIS A 244 -2.92 -8.22 8.80
CA HIS A 244 -2.06 -7.90 9.95
C HIS A 244 -1.88 -6.40 10.16
N ASN A 245 -2.50 -5.56 9.32
CA ASN A 245 -2.29 -4.13 9.33
C ASN A 245 -3.38 -3.41 10.15
N GLU A 246 -3.00 -2.83 11.28
CA GLU A 246 -3.94 -2.14 12.19
C GLU A 246 -4.60 -0.91 11.55
N VAL A 247 -3.90 -0.18 10.68
CA VAL A 247 -4.47 0.96 9.94
C VAL A 247 -5.60 0.47 9.03
N SER A 248 -5.38 -0.62 8.29
CA SER A 248 -6.43 -1.23 7.45
C SER A 248 -7.58 -1.81 8.26
N LYS A 249 -7.34 -2.42 9.43
CA LYS A 249 -8.42 -2.90 10.30
C LYS A 249 -9.32 -1.76 10.75
N LYS A 250 -8.73 -0.65 11.22
CA LYS A 250 -9.48 0.53 11.64
C LYS A 250 -10.23 1.15 10.45
N TYR A 251 -9.62 1.20 9.27
CA TYR A 251 -10.29 1.62 8.04
C TYR A 251 -11.55 0.79 7.74
N TYR A 252 -11.49 -0.54 7.86
CA TYR A 252 -12.64 -1.42 7.65
C TYR A 252 -13.73 -1.23 8.71
N GLU A 253 -13.34 -1.02 9.97
CA GLU A 253 -14.26 -0.69 11.06
C GLU A 253 -15.05 0.58 10.74
N CYS A 254 -14.37 1.65 10.31
CA CYS A 254 -15.03 2.92 10.02
C CYS A 254 -15.99 2.81 8.83
N ILE A 255 -15.61 2.09 7.77
CA ILE A 255 -16.53 1.81 6.65
C ILE A 255 -17.74 1.00 7.15
N SER A 256 -17.52 -0.01 8.00
CA SER A 256 -18.61 -0.84 8.51
C SER A 256 -19.62 -0.01 9.30
N LEU A 257 -19.15 0.91 10.15
CA LEU A 257 -19.99 1.84 10.90
C LEU A 257 -20.74 2.81 9.98
N SER A 258 -20.09 3.34 8.94
CA SER A 258 -20.71 4.31 8.02
C SER A 258 -21.82 3.70 7.16
N LEU A 259 -21.89 2.37 7.05
CA LEU A 259 -22.96 1.66 6.34
C LEU A 259 -24.29 1.63 7.13
N ASP A 260 -24.28 1.99 8.42
CA ASP A 260 -25.48 2.16 9.25
C ASP A 260 -25.74 3.63 9.53
N SER A 261 -26.83 4.18 8.98
CA SER A 261 -27.19 5.59 9.21
C SER A 261 -27.49 5.93 10.68
N GLU A 262 -27.73 4.93 11.52
CA GLU A 262 -27.93 5.12 12.97
C GLU A 262 -26.61 5.34 13.74
N ASN A 263 -25.46 5.10 13.10
CA ASN A 263 -24.14 5.14 13.71
C ASN A 263 -23.31 6.36 13.27
N GLU A 264 -23.93 7.43 12.73
CA GLU A 264 -23.22 8.60 12.17
C GLU A 264 -22.16 9.16 13.13
N ALA A 265 -22.52 9.43 14.39
CA ALA A 265 -21.57 9.94 15.38
C ALA A 265 -20.41 8.97 15.68
N ALA A 266 -20.69 7.66 15.74
CA ALA A 266 -19.65 6.66 15.96
C ALA A 266 -18.75 6.49 14.72
N SER A 267 -19.31 6.68 13.52
CA SER A 267 -18.57 6.69 12.27
C SER A 267 -17.62 7.89 12.20
N GLU A 268 -18.07 9.09 12.58
CA GLU A 268 -17.23 10.29 12.63
C GLU A 268 -16.06 10.14 13.63
N GLU A 269 -16.35 9.64 14.84
CA GLU A 269 -15.32 9.35 15.84
C GLU A 269 -14.31 8.32 15.32
N CYS A 270 -14.77 7.27 14.65
CA CYS A 270 -13.90 6.27 14.05
C CYS A 270 -12.97 6.88 12.98
N VAL A 271 -13.49 7.75 12.12
CA VAL A 271 -12.68 8.41 11.07
C VAL A 271 -11.61 9.28 11.71
N MET A 272 -11.93 10.03 12.77
CA MET A 272 -10.93 10.80 13.50
C MET A 272 -9.83 9.92 14.11
N ASP A 273 -10.19 8.81 14.77
CA ASP A 273 -9.23 7.84 15.30
C ASP A 273 -8.33 7.26 14.21
N PHE A 274 -8.92 6.97 13.03
CA PHE A 274 -8.22 6.43 11.88
C PHE A 274 -7.20 7.44 11.31
N GLU A 275 -7.58 8.70 11.17
CA GLU A 275 -6.67 9.76 10.74
C GLU A 275 -5.55 9.99 11.74
N GLU A 276 -5.84 9.94 13.04
CA GLU A 276 -4.80 10.00 14.09
C GLU A 276 -3.86 8.80 13.99
N LEU A 277 -4.39 7.60 13.74
CA LEU A 277 -3.58 6.40 13.55
C LEU A 277 -2.65 6.53 12.32
N LEU A 278 -3.11 7.16 11.24
CA LEU A 278 -2.32 7.41 10.03
C LEU A 278 -1.12 8.33 10.26
N ILE A 279 -1.16 9.23 11.24
CA ILE A 279 -0.06 10.18 11.53
C ILE A 279 0.80 9.75 12.73
N SER A 280 0.31 8.85 13.59
CA SER A 280 0.98 8.46 14.84
C SER A 280 1.68 7.10 14.82
N SER A 281 1.28 6.19 13.93
CA SER A 281 1.72 4.78 13.96
C SER A 281 3.09 4.46 13.38
#